data_AF-A0A1I8ABH5-F1
#
_entry.id   AF-A0A1I8ABH5-F1
#
_cell.length_a   1.000
_cell.length_b   1.000
_cell.length_c   1.000
_cell.angle_alpha   90.00
_cell.angle_beta   90.00
_cell.angle_gamma   90.00
#
_symmetry.space_group_name_H-M   'P 1'
#
loop_
_entity.id
_entity.type
_entity.pdbx_description
1 polymer ?
#
loop_
_entity_poly.entity_id
_entity_poly.type
_entity_poly.pdbx_seq_one_letter_code
_entity_poly.pdbx_strand_id
1 'polypeptide(L)'
;MLNFLTEAILAFDSVYLAAHTFSTLSSRYPLLSEPADSYCRTATRPPKPYKFGSQVLHHVKNTGLHGLTGDLQRINPAKKGNFSLRINLLGYSGNIDDIGFWEPVTDVHVNMTGDSKAQLQKNVQVSDELKPHFRVTTIMERPYVMLKNNHYELDQNAQFEGFCIDLLAELSRDLGFTYTIHQVKDRNYGNDLGNGTWDGMIGEILRGEAEMAVAPLTVNFKRAEVVDFTKPFLSLGISILYKIPPDNQPDLFSFLNPLSLEIWICIVIAIGKACSAPPEERKKKDEKF
;
A
#
# COMPACT_ATOMS: atom_id res chain seq x y z
N MET A 1 -6.38 6.77 -29.90
CA MET A 1 -5.70 6.41 -31.16
C MET A 1 -5.53 4.89 -31.31
N LEU A 2 -5.18 4.15 -30.24
CA LEU A 2 -5.01 2.68 -30.28
C LEU A 2 -6.25 1.89 -30.74
N ASN A 3 -7.46 2.27 -30.29
CA ASN A 3 -8.70 1.54 -30.60
C ASN A 3 -9.02 1.47 -32.10
N PHE A 4 -8.71 2.54 -32.85
CA PHE A 4 -8.97 2.58 -34.29
C PHE A 4 -8.08 1.60 -35.06
N LEU A 5 -6.84 1.40 -34.61
CA LEU A 5 -5.91 0.49 -35.28
C LEU A 5 -6.34 -0.97 -35.08
N THR A 6 -6.74 -1.35 -33.87
CA THR A 6 -7.21 -2.72 -33.58
C THR A 6 -8.50 -3.06 -34.33
N GLU A 7 -9.43 -2.11 -34.43
CA GLU A 7 -10.67 -2.31 -35.20
C GLU A 7 -10.38 -2.45 -36.70
N ALA A 8 -9.47 -1.64 -37.25
CA ALA A 8 -9.06 -1.74 -38.65
C ALA A 8 -8.38 -3.08 -38.96
N ILE A 9 -7.52 -3.57 -38.06
CA ILE A 9 -6.85 -4.87 -38.19
C ILE A 9 -7.87 -6.01 -38.18
N LEU A 10 -8.85 -5.98 -37.26
CA LEU A 10 -9.93 -6.99 -37.23
C LEU A 10 -10.82 -6.92 -38.49
N ALA A 11 -11.12 -5.72 -38.96
CA ALA A 11 -11.89 -5.52 -40.19
C ALA A 11 -11.14 -6.09 -41.41
N PHE A 12 -9.84 -5.84 -41.53
CA PHE A 12 -9.00 -6.41 -42.57
C PHE A 12 -9.04 -7.94 -42.56
N ASP A 13 -8.83 -8.56 -41.39
CA ASP A 13 -8.85 -10.02 -41.25
C ASP A 13 -10.23 -10.61 -41.60
N SER A 14 -11.32 -9.91 -41.26
CA SER A 14 -12.68 -10.33 -41.61
C SER A 14 -12.94 -10.33 -43.12
N VAL A 15 -12.47 -9.29 -43.83
CA VAL A 15 -12.59 -9.17 -45.29
C VAL A 15 -11.69 -10.18 -45.98
N TYR A 16 -10.48 -10.39 -45.46
CA TYR A 16 -9.53 -11.37 -46.00
C TYR A 16 -10.08 -12.81 -45.90
N LEU A 17 -10.66 -13.17 -44.74
CA LEU A 17 -11.34 -14.45 -44.55
C LEU A 17 -12.52 -14.62 -45.51
N ALA A 18 -13.37 -13.60 -45.63
CA ALA A 18 -14.50 -13.62 -46.57
C ALA A 18 -14.01 -13.79 -48.02
N ALA A 19 -13.07 -12.96 -48.48
CA ALA A 19 -12.55 -13.04 -49.84
C ALA A 19 -11.92 -14.40 -50.15
N HIS A 20 -11.13 -14.94 -49.22
CA HIS A 20 -10.50 -16.25 -49.38
C HIS A 20 -11.55 -17.38 -49.45
N THR A 21 -12.55 -17.34 -48.58
CA THR A 21 -13.61 -18.37 -48.56
C THR A 21 -14.46 -18.35 -49.83
N PHE A 22 -14.86 -17.17 -50.30
CA PHE A 22 -15.61 -17.03 -51.56
C PHE A 22 -14.77 -17.41 -52.77
N SER A 23 -13.49 -17.01 -52.83
CA SER A 23 -12.58 -17.39 -53.91
C SER A 23 -12.44 -18.91 -54.01
N THR A 24 -12.18 -19.59 -52.88
CA THR A 24 -11.97 -21.04 -52.83
C THR A 24 -13.24 -21.84 -53.13
N LEU A 25 -14.40 -21.37 -52.69
CA LEU A 25 -15.67 -22.05 -52.94
C LEU A 25 -16.27 -21.74 -54.31
N SER A 26 -15.97 -20.59 -54.90
CA SER A 26 -16.46 -20.20 -56.23
C SER A 26 -16.01 -21.15 -57.34
N SER A 27 -14.85 -21.80 -57.18
CA SER A 27 -14.35 -22.79 -58.13
C SER A 27 -15.11 -24.12 -58.06
N ARG A 28 -15.89 -24.35 -56.99
CA ARG A 28 -16.52 -25.64 -56.67
C ARG A 28 -18.05 -25.55 -56.62
N TYR A 29 -18.60 -24.36 -56.36
CA TYR A 29 -20.02 -24.09 -56.25
C TYR A 29 -20.40 -22.79 -56.98
N PRO A 30 -21.57 -22.74 -57.64
CA PRO A 30 -22.09 -21.56 -58.33
C PRO A 30 -22.66 -20.52 -57.33
N LEU A 31 -21.82 -20.02 -56.42
CA LEU A 31 -22.25 -19.20 -55.27
C LEU A 31 -22.94 -17.88 -55.65
N LEU A 32 -22.52 -17.26 -56.76
CA LEU A 32 -22.96 -15.93 -57.20
C LEU A 32 -23.99 -15.97 -58.34
N SER A 33 -24.30 -17.15 -58.87
CA SER A 33 -25.09 -17.32 -60.10
C SER A 33 -26.52 -17.83 -59.88
N GLU A 34 -26.88 -18.25 -58.66
CA GLU A 34 -28.30 -18.45 -58.28
C GLU A 34 -28.82 -17.16 -57.61
N PRO A 35 -29.95 -16.57 -58.07
CA PRO A 35 -30.59 -15.48 -57.33
C PRO A 35 -30.95 -15.98 -55.93
N ALA A 36 -30.64 -15.16 -54.92
CA ALA A 36 -30.83 -15.49 -53.51
C ALA A 36 -32.33 -15.62 -53.20
N ASP A 37 -32.90 -16.80 -53.46
CA ASP A 37 -34.26 -17.17 -53.09
C ASP A 37 -34.35 -17.49 -51.58
N SER A 38 -33.57 -16.77 -50.79
CA SER A 38 -33.48 -16.84 -49.33
C SER A 38 -34.21 -15.65 -48.74
N TYR A 39 -35.11 -15.91 -47.80
CA TYR A 39 -35.88 -14.86 -47.13
C TYR A 39 -35.86 -15.06 -45.62
N CYS A 40 -35.84 -13.94 -44.91
CA CYS A 40 -35.88 -13.90 -43.46
C CYS A 40 -37.26 -14.33 -42.93
N ARG A 41 -37.29 -14.80 -41.68
CA ARG A 41 -38.53 -15.17 -41.00
C ARG A 41 -39.42 -13.93 -40.84
N THR A 42 -40.69 -14.05 -41.21
CA THR A 42 -41.74 -13.07 -40.88
C THR A 42 -42.81 -13.72 -40.00
N ALA A 43 -43.77 -12.94 -39.50
CA ALA A 43 -44.88 -13.47 -38.71
C ALA A 43 -45.72 -14.52 -39.47
N THR A 44 -45.67 -14.52 -40.80
CA THR A 44 -46.53 -15.33 -41.67
C THR A 44 -45.75 -16.33 -42.55
N ARG A 45 -44.40 -16.30 -42.55
CA ARG A 45 -43.59 -17.19 -43.40
C ARG A 45 -42.35 -17.72 -42.65
N PRO A 46 -42.07 -19.03 -42.73
CA PRO A 46 -40.85 -19.62 -42.18
C PRO A 46 -39.63 -19.17 -42.99
N PRO A 47 -38.43 -19.03 -42.41
CA PRO A 47 -37.24 -18.59 -43.15
C PRO A 47 -36.78 -19.65 -44.16
N LYS A 48 -36.30 -19.21 -45.32
CA LYS A 48 -35.61 -20.07 -46.29
C LYS A 48 -34.11 -19.78 -46.27
N PRO A 49 -33.26 -20.70 -45.75
CA PRO A 49 -31.82 -20.49 -45.66
C PRO A 49 -31.16 -20.56 -47.03
N TYR A 50 -30.01 -19.90 -47.16
CA TYR A 50 -29.19 -20.00 -48.36
C TYR A 50 -28.65 -21.43 -48.54
N LYS A 51 -28.88 -21.98 -49.73
CA LYS A 51 -28.59 -23.39 -50.09
C LYS A 51 -27.13 -23.79 -49.83
N PHE A 52 -26.19 -22.88 -50.08
CA PHE A 52 -24.75 -23.13 -49.88
C PHE A 52 -24.20 -22.56 -48.56
N GLY A 53 -25.07 -22.09 -47.66
CA GLY A 53 -24.65 -21.43 -46.42
C GLY A 53 -23.90 -22.35 -45.47
N SER A 54 -24.23 -23.64 -45.42
CA SER A 54 -23.54 -24.62 -44.57
C SER A 54 -22.12 -24.91 -45.07
N GLN A 55 -21.90 -24.95 -46.39
CA GLN A 55 -20.57 -25.13 -46.98
C GLN A 55 -19.68 -23.92 -46.73
N VAL A 56 -20.23 -22.71 -46.89
CA VAL A 56 -19.53 -21.45 -46.54
C VAL A 56 -19.16 -21.45 -45.06
N LEU A 57 -20.12 -21.70 -44.18
CA LEU A 57 -19.88 -21.70 -42.73
C LEU A 57 -18.89 -22.79 -42.30
N HIS A 58 -18.97 -23.98 -42.90
CA HIS A 58 -18.03 -25.07 -42.64
C HIS A 58 -16.60 -24.68 -43.07
N HIS A 59 -16.44 -24.04 -44.23
CA HIS A 59 -15.15 -23.59 -44.70
C HIS A 59 -14.60 -22.45 -43.83
N VAL A 60 -15.43 -21.46 -43.48
CA VAL A 60 -15.07 -20.37 -42.56
C VAL A 60 -14.61 -20.91 -41.19
N LYS A 61 -15.24 -21.97 -40.67
CA LYS A 61 -14.88 -22.55 -39.36
C LYS A 61 -13.62 -23.43 -39.39
N ASN A 62 -13.30 -24.03 -40.53
CA ASN A 62 -12.25 -25.04 -40.64
C ASN A 62 -11.06 -24.58 -41.49
N THR A 63 -11.03 -23.32 -41.92
CA THR A 63 -9.91 -22.75 -42.67
C THR A 63 -8.79 -22.34 -41.73
N GLY A 64 -7.59 -22.85 -42.00
CA GLY A 64 -6.35 -22.44 -41.33
C GLY A 64 -5.72 -21.24 -42.01
N LEU A 65 -6.34 -20.07 -41.86
CA LEU A 65 -5.84 -18.82 -42.46
C LEU A 65 -5.05 -18.02 -41.42
N HIS A 66 -3.95 -17.39 -41.85
CA HIS A 66 -3.17 -16.50 -40.99
C HIS A 66 -3.40 -15.03 -41.43
N GLY A 67 -3.95 -14.22 -40.54
CA GLY A 67 -4.18 -12.79 -40.73
C GLY A 67 -3.20 -11.92 -39.94
N LEU A 68 -3.48 -10.63 -39.86
CA LEU A 68 -2.68 -9.66 -39.10
C LEU A 68 -2.72 -9.90 -37.60
N THR A 69 -3.83 -10.44 -37.10
CA THR A 69 -3.98 -10.85 -35.69
C THR A 69 -3.44 -12.26 -35.40
N GLY A 70 -2.89 -12.97 -36.39
CA GLY A 70 -2.43 -14.35 -36.27
C GLY A 70 -3.40 -15.39 -36.84
N ASP A 71 -3.45 -16.59 -36.26
CA ASP A 71 -4.29 -17.69 -36.77
C ASP A 71 -5.79 -17.38 -36.61
N LEU A 72 -6.55 -17.49 -37.70
CA LEU A 72 -7.98 -17.19 -37.80
C LEU A 72 -8.89 -18.40 -37.59
N GLN A 73 -8.40 -19.58 -37.14
CA GLN A 73 -9.20 -20.78 -36.78
C GLN A 73 -10.20 -20.60 -35.60
N ARG A 74 -10.60 -19.36 -35.31
CA ARG A 74 -11.20 -18.83 -34.08
C ARG A 74 -12.69 -19.09 -33.92
N ILE A 75 -13.39 -19.49 -34.98
CA ILE A 75 -14.87 -19.47 -35.02
C ILE A 75 -15.48 -20.80 -34.53
N ASN A 76 -14.68 -21.69 -33.95
CA ASN A 76 -15.20 -22.89 -33.30
C ASN A 76 -15.22 -22.72 -31.77
N PRO A 77 -16.36 -22.34 -31.15
CA PRO A 77 -16.46 -22.19 -29.70
C PRO A 77 -16.22 -23.49 -28.92
N ALA A 78 -16.23 -24.65 -29.57
CA ALA A 78 -15.95 -25.94 -28.94
C ALA A 78 -14.44 -26.25 -28.84
N LYS A 79 -13.58 -25.54 -29.59
CA LYS A 79 -12.12 -25.62 -29.43
C LYS A 79 -11.69 -24.36 -28.69
N LYS A 80 -11.11 -24.51 -27.48
CA LYS A 80 -10.38 -23.40 -26.83
C LYS A 80 -9.43 -22.83 -27.88
N GLY A 81 -9.69 -21.60 -28.33
CA GLY A 81 -8.97 -21.01 -29.45
C GLY A 81 -7.47 -20.98 -29.14
N ASN A 82 -6.66 -21.42 -30.09
CA ASN A 82 -5.21 -21.26 -30.01
C ASN A 82 -4.90 -19.81 -30.39
N PHE A 83 -4.85 -18.91 -29.40
CA PHE A 83 -4.46 -17.52 -29.62
C PHE A 83 -3.46 -17.09 -28.56
N SER A 84 -2.54 -16.22 -28.96
CA SER A 84 -1.53 -15.65 -28.07
C SER A 84 -1.77 -14.15 -27.94
N LEU A 85 -1.86 -13.65 -26.71
CA LEU A 85 -1.86 -12.21 -26.43
C LEU A 85 -0.45 -11.77 -26.07
N ARG A 86 0.11 -10.80 -26.79
CA ARG A 86 1.41 -10.21 -26.46
C ARG A 86 1.30 -9.32 -25.24
N ILE A 87 2.28 -9.40 -24.35
CA ILE A 87 2.38 -8.58 -23.15
C ILE A 87 3.50 -7.59 -23.38
N ASN A 88 3.14 -6.31 -23.43
CA ASN A 88 4.09 -5.23 -23.64
C ASN A 88 4.28 -4.46 -22.33
N LEU A 89 5.52 -4.09 -22.03
CA LEU A 89 5.90 -3.27 -20.89
C LEU A 89 6.59 -2.00 -21.38
N LEU A 90 6.28 -0.87 -20.76
CA LEU A 90 7.01 0.37 -21.01
C LEU A 90 8.30 0.35 -20.17
N GLY A 91 9.45 0.26 -20.83
CA GLY A 91 10.77 0.27 -20.20
C GLY A 91 11.17 1.65 -19.67
N TYR A 92 12.24 1.70 -18.87
CA TYR A 92 12.77 2.95 -18.33
C TYR A 92 13.40 3.85 -19.41
N SER A 93 13.66 3.34 -20.62
CA SER A 93 14.07 4.17 -21.76
C SER A 93 12.90 4.88 -22.45
N GLY A 94 11.65 4.66 -22.00
CA GLY A 94 10.44 5.14 -22.67
C GLY A 94 10.04 4.32 -23.90
N ASN A 95 10.76 3.24 -24.19
CA ASN A 95 10.42 2.30 -25.27
C ASN A 95 9.49 1.20 -24.77
N ILE A 96 8.63 0.71 -25.66
CA ILE A 96 7.76 -0.44 -25.38
C ILE A 96 8.53 -1.71 -25.72
N ASP A 97 8.77 -2.53 -24.70
CA ASP A 97 9.38 -3.86 -24.83
C ASP A 97 8.30 -4.94 -24.84
N ASP A 98 8.39 -5.89 -25.76
CA ASP A 98 7.61 -7.13 -25.73
C ASP A 98 8.23 -8.08 -24.70
N ILE A 99 7.54 -8.30 -23.59
CA ILE A 99 8.04 -9.07 -22.45
C ILE A 99 7.52 -10.51 -22.44
N GLY A 100 6.65 -10.86 -23.37
CA GLY A 100 6.10 -12.21 -23.42
C GLY A 100 4.76 -12.33 -24.10
N PHE A 101 4.16 -13.50 -23.95
CA PHE A 101 2.85 -13.79 -24.49
C PHE A 101 2.04 -14.69 -23.56
N TRP A 102 0.73 -14.52 -23.57
CA TRP A 102 -0.21 -15.37 -22.86
C TRP A 102 -0.97 -16.24 -23.85
N GLU A 103 -1.08 -17.53 -23.55
CA GLU A 103 -1.86 -18.50 -24.30
C GLU A 103 -2.89 -19.19 -23.38
N PRO A 104 -4.13 -19.46 -23.83
CA PRO A 104 -5.17 -20.11 -23.01
C PRO A 104 -4.83 -21.52 -22.51
N VAL A 105 -3.85 -22.18 -23.12
CA VAL A 105 -3.50 -23.59 -22.84
C VAL A 105 -2.29 -23.68 -21.91
N THR A 106 -1.34 -22.78 -22.09
CA THR A 106 0.01 -22.84 -21.50
C THR A 106 0.25 -21.67 -20.54
N ASP A 107 -0.75 -20.79 -20.36
CA ASP A 107 -0.74 -19.57 -19.54
C ASP A 107 0.34 -18.56 -19.98
N VAL A 108 0.90 -17.78 -19.04
CA VAL A 108 1.81 -16.66 -19.33
C VAL A 108 3.23 -17.16 -19.55
N HIS A 109 3.79 -16.85 -20.72
CA HIS A 109 5.20 -17.07 -21.06
C HIS A 109 5.92 -15.75 -21.03
N VAL A 110 6.79 -15.57 -20.05
CA VAL A 110 7.61 -14.36 -19.92
C VAL A 110 8.95 -14.61 -20.60
N ASN A 111 9.29 -13.74 -21.55
CA ASN A 111 10.60 -13.71 -22.19
C ASN A 111 11.16 -12.28 -22.11
N MET A 112 11.48 -11.85 -20.89
CA MET A 112 12.07 -10.54 -20.64
C MET A 112 13.50 -10.47 -21.18
N THR A 113 13.74 -9.48 -22.04
CA THR A 113 15.06 -9.17 -22.61
C THR A 113 15.29 -7.66 -22.56
N GLY A 114 16.56 -7.23 -22.62
CA GLY A 114 16.89 -5.80 -22.69
C GLY A 114 16.49 -5.00 -21.45
N ASP A 115 15.81 -3.87 -21.67
CA ASP A 115 15.49 -2.84 -20.68
C ASP A 115 14.53 -3.38 -19.61
N SER A 116 13.46 -4.08 -20.01
CA SER A 116 12.52 -4.74 -19.10
C SER A 116 13.16 -5.66 -18.05
N LYS A 117 14.24 -6.39 -18.40
CA LYS A 117 15.01 -7.22 -17.46
C LYS A 117 15.93 -6.37 -16.58
N ALA A 118 16.47 -5.28 -17.12
CA ALA A 118 17.28 -4.32 -16.36
C ALA A 118 16.44 -3.59 -15.29
N GLN A 119 15.14 -3.36 -15.51
CA GLN A 119 14.24 -2.82 -14.49
C GLN A 119 14.15 -3.72 -13.23
N LEU A 120 14.45 -5.01 -13.36
CA LEU A 120 14.50 -5.96 -12.24
C LEU A 120 15.88 -6.01 -11.57
N GLN A 121 16.90 -5.34 -12.11
CA GLN A 121 18.25 -5.32 -11.56
C GLN A 121 18.45 -4.10 -10.64
N LYS A 122 19.09 -4.33 -9.50
CA LYS A 122 19.54 -3.26 -8.60
C LYS A 122 20.57 -2.38 -9.32
N ASN A 123 20.42 -1.05 -9.19
CA ASN A 123 21.38 -0.01 -9.57
C ASN A 123 21.41 0.45 -11.04
N VAL A 124 20.32 0.32 -11.78
CA VAL A 124 20.21 0.99 -13.09
C VAL A 124 20.06 2.50 -12.87
N GLN A 125 20.87 3.29 -13.57
CA GLN A 125 20.74 4.75 -13.62
C GLN A 125 19.46 5.11 -14.40
N VAL A 126 18.33 5.17 -13.69
CA VAL A 126 17.03 5.57 -14.24
C VAL A 126 16.97 7.10 -14.24
N SER A 127 16.60 7.71 -15.37
CA SER A 127 16.35 9.15 -15.43
C SER A 127 15.32 9.58 -14.39
N ASP A 128 15.47 10.76 -13.81
CA ASP A 128 14.62 11.21 -12.70
C ASP A 128 13.10 11.15 -13.00
N GLU A 129 12.72 11.35 -14.26
CA GLU A 129 11.33 11.28 -14.76
C GLU A 129 10.71 9.87 -14.71
N LEU A 130 11.55 8.84 -14.60
CA LEU A 130 11.17 7.42 -14.62
C LEU A 130 11.43 6.74 -13.28
N LYS A 131 11.98 7.47 -12.31
CA LYS A 131 12.08 6.99 -10.93
C LYS A 131 10.68 6.80 -10.36
N PRO A 132 10.43 5.71 -9.62
CA PRO A 132 9.16 5.53 -8.93
C PRO A 132 8.94 6.72 -7.99
N HIS A 133 7.74 7.29 -8.04
CA HIS A 133 7.32 8.42 -7.21
C HIS A 133 6.31 7.94 -6.17
N PHE A 134 6.61 8.14 -4.88
CA PHE A 134 5.75 7.72 -3.77
C PHE A 134 5.12 8.91 -3.05
N ARG A 135 3.81 8.86 -2.82
CA ARG A 135 3.11 9.74 -1.89
C ARG A 135 3.26 9.18 -0.48
N VAL A 136 3.86 9.96 0.39
CA VAL A 136 4.20 9.57 1.75
C VAL A 136 3.29 10.32 2.71
N THR A 137 2.44 9.57 3.42
CA THR A 137 1.65 10.12 4.52
C THR A 137 2.46 10.10 5.82
N THR A 138 2.30 11.14 6.63
CA THR A 138 2.96 11.26 7.93
C THR A 138 2.09 11.99 8.95
N ILE A 139 2.53 12.01 10.21
CA ILE A 139 1.87 12.70 11.32
C ILE A 139 2.88 13.60 12.03
N MET A 140 2.43 14.79 12.46
CA MET A 140 3.26 15.75 13.19
C MET A 140 3.49 15.28 14.63
N GLU A 141 4.72 14.88 14.93
CA GLU A 141 5.11 14.34 16.24
C GLU A 141 6.57 14.72 16.51
N ARG A 142 6.84 15.47 17.58
CA ARG A 142 8.21 15.87 17.92
C ARG A 142 8.95 14.69 18.58
N PRO A 143 10.24 14.43 18.27
CA PRO A 143 11.11 15.08 17.29
C PRO A 143 11.14 14.38 15.92
N TYR A 144 10.17 13.51 15.62
CA TYR A 144 10.14 12.66 14.45
C TYR A 144 9.80 13.41 13.17
N VAL A 145 8.72 14.19 13.20
CA VAL A 145 8.25 15.02 12.09
C VAL A 145 7.71 16.34 12.64
N MET A 146 8.29 17.42 12.16
CA MET A 146 8.01 18.78 12.59
C MET A 146 7.96 19.69 11.36
N LEU A 147 7.25 20.80 11.48
CA LEU A 147 7.36 21.89 10.51
C LEU A 147 8.56 22.77 10.90
N LYS A 148 9.34 23.17 9.90
CA LYS A 148 10.38 24.18 10.07
C LYS A 148 9.77 25.52 10.49
N ASN A 149 10.56 26.34 11.17
CA ASN A 149 10.12 27.68 11.59
C ASN A 149 9.68 28.55 10.40
N ASN A 150 10.35 28.44 9.25
CA ASN A 150 10.04 29.16 8.02
C ASN A 150 9.24 28.33 7.00
N HIS A 151 8.45 27.34 7.45
CA HIS A 151 7.72 26.45 6.53
C HIS A 151 6.75 27.18 5.58
N TYR A 152 6.23 28.36 5.94
CA TYR A 152 5.37 29.16 5.06
C TYR A 152 6.06 29.66 3.79
N GLU A 153 7.39 29.75 3.79
CA GLU A 153 8.21 30.21 2.66
C GLU A 153 8.77 29.04 1.83
N LEU A 154 8.57 27.80 2.30
CA LEU A 154 9.10 26.59 1.70
C LEU A 154 7.98 25.81 1.03
N ASP A 155 8.28 25.16 -0.09
CA ASP A 155 7.29 24.35 -0.81
C ASP A 155 7.51 22.84 -0.57
N GLN A 156 6.39 22.10 -0.56
CA GLN A 156 6.36 20.63 -0.53
C GLN A 156 7.18 20.04 0.64
N ASN A 157 8.09 19.12 0.33
CA ASN A 157 8.89 18.37 1.29
C ASN A 157 9.81 19.26 2.13
N ALA A 158 10.22 20.43 1.61
CA ALA A 158 11.17 21.30 2.30
C ALA A 158 10.62 21.88 3.60
N GLN A 159 9.29 21.91 3.76
CA GLN A 159 8.56 22.40 4.93
C GLN A 159 8.79 21.54 6.18
N PHE A 160 9.12 20.26 6.00
CA PHE A 160 9.22 19.29 7.08
C PHE A 160 10.68 19.10 7.53
N GLU A 161 10.86 18.80 8.82
CA GLU A 161 12.13 18.41 9.43
C GLU A 161 11.91 17.37 10.53
N GLY A 162 12.95 16.65 10.91
CA GLY A 162 12.92 15.68 12.01
C GLY A 162 13.46 14.31 11.60
N PHE A 163 13.55 13.41 12.59
CA PHE A 163 14.20 12.11 12.43
C PHE A 163 13.63 11.27 11.26
N CYS A 164 12.30 11.23 11.11
CA CYS A 164 11.65 10.45 10.06
C CYS A 164 11.86 11.07 8.66
N ILE A 165 12.03 12.40 8.59
CA ILE A 165 12.27 13.12 7.33
C ILE A 165 13.69 12.83 6.84
N ASP A 166 14.67 12.87 7.74
CA ASP A 166 16.07 12.54 7.42
C ASP A 166 16.20 11.07 7.01
N LEU A 167 15.53 10.16 7.74
CA LEU A 167 15.50 8.74 7.39
C LEU A 167 14.91 8.50 5.99
N LEU A 168 13.80 9.15 5.65
CA LEU A 168 13.18 9.04 4.32
C LEU A 168 14.10 9.57 3.22
N ALA A 169 14.80 10.68 3.47
CA ALA A 169 15.75 11.25 2.52
C ALA A 169 16.94 10.31 2.24
N GLU A 170 17.48 9.65 3.27
CA GLU A 170 18.54 8.63 3.10
C GLU A 170 18.02 7.40 2.35
N LEU A 171 16.82 6.91 2.67
CA LEU A 171 16.20 5.77 1.94
C LEU A 171 15.97 6.10 0.46
N SER A 172 15.48 7.30 0.16
CA SER A 172 15.28 7.78 -1.21
C SER A 172 16.58 7.84 -2.00
N ARG A 173 17.67 8.29 -1.36
CA ARG A 173 19.01 8.34 -1.98
C ARG A 173 19.55 6.95 -2.29
N ASP A 174 19.44 6.02 -1.33
CA ASP A 174 19.99 4.67 -1.44
C ASP A 174 19.20 3.79 -2.41
N LEU A 175 17.88 3.93 -2.44
CA LEU A 175 16.98 3.09 -3.25
C LEU A 175 16.58 3.74 -4.58
N GLY A 176 16.86 5.04 -4.77
CA GLY A 176 16.67 5.73 -6.05
C GLY A 176 15.21 6.03 -6.40
N PHE A 177 14.37 6.39 -5.42
CA PHE A 177 12.98 6.81 -5.65
C PHE A 177 12.78 8.30 -5.33
N THR A 178 11.73 8.90 -5.89
CA THR A 178 11.30 10.26 -5.53
C THR A 178 10.03 10.19 -4.67
N TYR A 179 9.73 11.25 -3.91
CA TYR A 179 8.58 11.24 -3.01
C TYR A 179 7.99 12.62 -2.78
N THR A 180 6.72 12.66 -2.38
CA THR A 180 6.05 13.84 -1.82
C THR A 180 5.49 13.53 -0.44
N ILE A 181 5.69 14.42 0.52
CA ILE A 181 5.20 14.27 1.90
C ILE A 181 3.91 15.06 2.06
N HIS A 182 2.91 14.44 2.66
CA HIS A 182 1.74 15.14 3.17
C HIS A 182 1.40 14.70 4.60
N GLN A 183 0.83 15.63 5.36
CA GLN A 183 0.31 15.33 6.69
C GLN A 183 -1.05 14.63 6.56
N VAL A 184 -1.24 13.55 7.33
CA VAL A 184 -2.52 12.83 7.43
C VAL A 184 -3.66 13.78 7.81
N LYS A 185 -4.78 13.67 7.10
CA LYS A 185 -5.87 14.66 7.15
C LYS A 185 -6.56 14.75 8.51
N ASP A 186 -6.82 13.60 9.13
CA ASP A 186 -7.56 13.49 10.40
C ASP A 186 -6.65 13.47 11.64
N ARG A 187 -5.32 13.54 11.45
CA ARG A 187 -4.30 13.48 12.52
C ARG A 187 -4.34 12.18 13.33
N ASN A 188 -4.89 11.09 12.79
CA ASN A 188 -4.89 9.78 13.43
C ASN A 188 -3.80 8.87 12.84
N TYR A 189 -3.29 7.96 13.67
CA TYR A 189 -2.32 6.96 13.24
C TYR A 189 -2.95 5.87 12.37
N GLY A 190 -4.20 5.51 12.66
CA GLY A 190 -4.91 4.42 12.01
C GLY A 190 -5.48 3.44 13.03
N ASN A 191 -6.80 3.53 13.17
CA ASN A 191 -7.66 2.74 14.03
C ASN A 191 -8.72 2.05 13.18
N ASP A 192 -9.03 0.82 13.55
CA ASP A 192 -10.13 0.04 13.01
C ASP A 192 -11.46 0.62 13.53
N LEU A 193 -12.31 1.08 12.62
CA LEU A 193 -13.61 1.67 12.92
C LEU A 193 -14.71 0.61 13.16
N GLY A 194 -14.37 -0.68 13.10
CA GLY A 194 -15.26 -1.81 13.41
C GLY A 194 -16.18 -2.23 12.27
N ASN A 195 -16.20 -1.49 11.17
CA ASN A 195 -16.95 -1.79 9.94
C ASN A 195 -16.03 -2.24 8.79
N GLY A 196 -14.78 -2.60 9.10
CA GLY A 196 -13.75 -2.93 8.12
C GLY A 196 -13.07 -1.72 7.48
N THR A 197 -13.42 -0.50 7.89
CA THR A 197 -12.74 0.72 7.46
C THR A 197 -11.76 1.21 8.52
N TRP A 198 -10.73 1.92 8.05
CA TRP A 198 -9.67 2.47 8.89
C TRP A 198 -9.57 3.98 8.69
N ASP A 199 -9.31 4.68 9.78
CA ASP A 199 -8.95 6.09 9.76
C ASP A 199 -7.43 6.29 9.63
N GLY A 200 -6.97 7.54 9.71
CA GLY A 200 -5.56 7.86 9.85
C GLY A 200 -4.69 7.45 8.66
N MET A 201 -3.39 7.36 8.92
CA MET A 201 -2.40 6.98 7.92
C MET A 201 -2.69 5.60 7.34
N ILE A 202 -3.10 4.62 8.16
CA ILE A 202 -3.50 3.29 7.68
C ILE A 202 -4.66 3.39 6.68
N GLY A 203 -5.68 4.19 7.00
CA GLY A 203 -6.80 4.44 6.12
C GLY A 203 -6.40 5.08 4.80
N GLU A 204 -5.46 6.04 4.81
CA GLU A 204 -4.95 6.67 3.59
C GLU A 204 -4.22 5.65 2.69
N ILE A 205 -3.46 4.72 3.26
CA ILE A 205 -2.82 3.62 2.50
C ILE A 205 -3.88 2.71 1.87
N LEU A 206 -4.88 2.27 2.66
CA LEU A 206 -5.92 1.37 2.17
C LEU A 206 -6.81 1.98 1.09
N ARG A 207 -7.00 3.31 1.11
CA ARG A 207 -7.75 4.05 0.09
C ARG A 207 -6.90 4.45 -1.11
N GLY A 208 -5.59 4.15 -1.12
CA GLY A 208 -4.67 4.54 -2.18
C GLY A 208 -4.43 6.04 -2.27
N GLU A 209 -4.62 6.78 -1.18
CA GLU A 209 -4.28 8.20 -1.07
C GLU A 209 -2.77 8.40 -0.84
N ALA A 210 -2.12 7.40 -0.23
CA ALA A 210 -0.68 7.33 -0.02
C ALA A 210 -0.18 5.91 -0.37
N GLU A 211 1.07 5.79 -0.79
CA GLU A 211 1.72 4.48 -1.03
C GLU A 211 2.58 4.05 0.16
N MET A 212 3.01 5.00 0.99
CA MET A 212 3.89 4.74 2.12
C MET A 212 3.53 5.63 3.32
N ALA A 213 3.64 5.08 4.52
CA ALA A 213 3.54 5.84 5.76
C ALA A 213 4.90 5.85 6.46
N VAL A 214 5.48 7.04 6.66
CA VAL A 214 6.75 7.20 7.39
C VAL A 214 6.49 8.07 8.60
N ALA A 215 6.41 7.43 9.76
CA ALA A 215 6.02 8.07 11.02
C ALA A 215 6.45 7.20 12.22
N PRO A 216 6.35 7.70 13.47
CA PRO A 216 6.49 6.88 14.67
C PRO A 216 5.24 6.00 14.88
N LEU A 217 4.97 5.08 13.94
CA LEU A 217 3.80 4.23 13.93
C LEU A 217 4.09 2.88 14.59
N THR A 218 3.44 2.60 15.71
CA THR A 218 3.56 1.31 16.41
C THR A 218 2.97 0.17 15.58
N VAL A 219 3.79 -0.85 15.33
CA VAL A 219 3.36 -2.12 14.73
C VAL A 219 2.49 -2.88 15.74
N ASN A 220 1.27 -3.22 15.32
CA ASN A 220 0.37 -4.07 16.12
C ASN A 220 -0.30 -5.11 15.22
N PHE A 221 -0.91 -6.12 15.84
CA PHE A 221 -1.52 -7.25 15.13
C PHE A 221 -2.58 -6.79 14.12
N LYS A 222 -3.58 -6.01 14.55
CA LYS A 222 -4.67 -5.55 13.67
C LYS A 222 -4.19 -4.73 12.47
N ARG A 223 -3.19 -3.86 12.66
CA ARG A 223 -2.62 -3.05 11.57
C ARG A 223 -1.87 -3.95 10.58
N ALA A 224 -1.13 -4.94 11.07
CA ALA A 224 -0.39 -5.88 10.24
C ALA A 224 -1.27 -6.84 9.43
N GLU A 225 -2.56 -6.97 9.77
CA GLU A 225 -3.52 -7.73 8.94
C GLU A 225 -3.95 -6.97 7.67
N VAL A 226 -3.83 -5.65 7.66
CA VAL A 226 -4.34 -4.80 6.56
C VAL A 226 -3.24 -4.08 5.79
N VAL A 227 -2.06 -3.87 6.39
CA VAL A 227 -0.89 -3.29 5.71
C VAL A 227 0.37 -4.07 6.06
N ASP A 228 1.32 -4.06 5.13
CA ASP A 228 2.65 -4.62 5.37
C ASP A 228 3.56 -3.64 6.11
N PHE A 229 4.33 -4.16 7.06
CA PHE A 229 5.33 -3.39 7.80
C PHE A 229 6.75 -3.84 7.45
N THR A 230 7.67 -2.88 7.44
CA THR A 230 9.11 -3.15 7.45
C THR A 230 9.55 -3.66 8.83
N LYS A 231 10.82 -4.07 8.95
CA LYS A 231 11.40 -4.31 10.28
C LYS A 231 11.42 -3.01 11.07
N PRO A 232 10.99 -2.99 12.34
CA PRO A 232 11.00 -1.79 13.16
C PRO A 232 12.41 -1.19 13.21
N PHE A 233 12.53 0.11 12.92
CA PHE A 233 13.82 0.83 12.96
C PHE A 233 14.16 1.35 14.37
N LEU A 234 13.19 1.36 15.28
CA LEU A 234 13.35 1.82 16.65
C LEU A 234 12.55 0.93 17.59
N SER A 235 13.18 0.47 18.67
CA SER A 235 12.53 -0.36 19.71
C SER A 235 12.22 0.50 20.92
N LEU A 236 10.92 0.74 21.18
CA LEU A 236 10.43 1.46 22.35
C LEU A 236 9.70 0.49 23.29
N GLY A 237 9.82 0.73 24.58
CA GLY A 237 9.05 0.08 25.63
C GLY A 237 8.10 1.05 26.33
N ILE A 238 7.11 0.51 27.02
CA ILE A 238 6.25 1.30 27.91
C ILE A 238 7.10 1.80 29.08
N SER A 239 7.04 3.10 29.34
CA SER A 239 7.72 3.73 30.48
C SER A 239 6.75 4.61 31.26
N ILE A 240 7.05 4.84 32.53
CA ILE A 240 6.24 5.70 33.40
C ILE A 240 6.98 7.02 33.58
N LEU A 241 6.35 8.10 33.12
CA LEU A 241 6.79 9.46 33.43
C LEU A 241 6.05 9.92 34.69
N TYR A 242 6.79 10.30 35.72
CA TYR A 242 6.22 10.91 36.92
C TYR A 242 6.95 12.21 37.24
N LYS A 243 6.22 13.16 37.82
CA LYS A 243 6.82 14.42 38.29
C LYS A 243 7.68 14.11 39.50
N ILE A 244 8.96 14.46 39.43
CA ILE A 244 9.84 14.40 40.60
C ILE A 244 9.23 15.34 41.67
N PRO A 245 8.91 14.84 42.87
CA PRO A 245 8.41 15.70 43.93
C PRO A 245 9.46 16.77 44.26
N PRO A 246 9.05 17.98 44.63
CA PRO A 246 10.02 18.98 45.08
C PRO A 246 10.83 18.40 46.25
N ASP A 247 12.13 18.67 46.28
CA ASP A 247 12.94 18.40 47.46
C ASP A 247 12.37 19.22 48.62
N ASN A 248 11.63 18.56 49.51
CA ASN A 248 11.18 19.16 50.75
C ASN A 248 12.42 19.37 51.60
N GLN A 249 12.93 20.61 51.65
CA GLN A 249 13.93 20.97 52.63
C GLN A 249 13.39 20.63 54.03
N PRO A 250 14.21 20.02 54.91
CA PRO A 250 13.76 19.69 56.25
C PRO A 250 13.29 20.98 56.95
N ASP A 251 12.08 20.95 57.49
CA ASP A 251 11.54 22.07 58.26
C ASP A 251 12.46 22.40 59.46
N LEU A 252 12.41 23.64 59.96
CA LEU A 252 13.26 24.10 61.07
C LEU A 252 13.13 23.21 62.32
N PHE A 253 11.96 22.59 62.50
CA PHE A 253 11.64 21.68 63.61
C PHE A 253 11.67 20.20 63.21
N SER A 254 12.25 19.85 62.05
CA SER A 254 12.38 18.47 61.60
C SER A 254 13.14 17.57 62.58
N PHE A 255 13.98 18.14 63.46
CA PHE A 255 14.64 17.42 64.54
C PHE A 255 13.66 16.93 65.63
N LEU A 256 12.44 17.47 65.71
CA LEU A 256 11.38 17.01 66.61
C LEU A 256 10.57 15.84 66.03
N ASN A 257 10.58 15.65 64.71
CA ASN A 257 9.86 14.58 64.00
C ASN A 257 10.19 13.15 64.44
N PRO A 258 11.40 12.82 64.96
CA PRO A 258 11.69 11.46 65.42
C PRO A 258 10.84 10.99 66.61
N LEU A 259 10.22 11.91 67.37
CA LEU A 259 9.35 11.59 68.51
C LEU A 259 7.95 12.16 68.27
N SER A 260 6.92 11.38 68.62
CA SER A 260 5.54 11.88 68.55
C SER A 260 5.29 12.98 69.58
N LEU A 261 4.30 13.83 69.32
CA LEU A 261 3.88 14.90 70.24
C LEU A 261 3.55 14.36 71.64
N GLU A 262 2.99 13.16 71.72
CA GLU A 262 2.66 12.46 72.97
C GLU A 262 3.93 12.18 73.80
N ILE A 263 5.00 11.71 73.16
CA ILE A 263 6.27 11.45 73.84
C ILE A 263 6.89 12.77 74.32
N TRP A 264 6.84 13.82 73.49
CA TRP A 264 7.29 15.16 73.90
C TRP A 264 6.52 15.67 75.13
N ILE A 265 5.20 15.52 75.18
CA ILE A 265 4.37 15.87 76.33
C ILE A 265 4.75 15.03 77.55
N CYS A 266 4.94 13.72 77.40
CA CYS A 266 5.38 12.83 78.48
C CYS A 266 6.74 13.23 79.06
N ILE A 267 7.70 13.62 78.21
CA ILE A 267 9.01 14.11 78.64
C ILE A 267 8.85 15.41 79.46
N VAL A 268 8.03 16.36 78.99
CA VAL A 268 7.77 17.61 79.72
C VAL A 268 7.09 17.35 81.06
N ILE A 269 6.09 16.45 81.11
CA ILE A 269 5.42 16.05 82.36
C ILE A 269 6.41 15.37 83.30
N ALA A 270 7.24 14.46 82.81
CA ALA A 270 8.23 13.74 83.62
C ALA A 270 9.28 14.70 84.21
N ILE A 271 9.82 15.61 83.40
CA ILE A 271 10.76 16.64 83.85
C ILE A 271 10.10 17.58 84.87
N GLY A 272 8.86 18.02 84.59
CA GLY A 272 8.08 18.85 85.50
C GLY A 272 7.88 18.20 86.86
N LYS A 273 7.49 16.91 86.88
CA LYS A 273 7.34 16.15 88.12
C LYS A 273 8.66 15.92 88.85
N ALA A 274 9.76 15.68 88.12
CA ALA A 274 11.08 15.53 88.69
C ALA A 274 11.60 16.84 89.32
N CYS A 275 11.27 18.00 88.75
CA CYS A 275 11.65 19.31 89.29
C CYS A 275 10.76 19.76 90.46
N SER A 276 9.49 19.33 90.51
CA SER A 276 8.56 19.65 91.60
C SER A 276 8.68 18.73 92.83
N ALA A 277 9.54 17.70 92.78
CA ALA A 277 9.76 16.80 93.90
C ALA A 277 10.52 17.52 95.04
N PRO A 278 9.97 17.57 96.28
CA PRO A 278 10.66 18.18 97.41
C PRO A 278 11.98 17.44 97.73
N PRO A 279 12.98 18.12 98.34
CA PRO A 279 14.34 17.59 98.48
C PRO A 279 14.47 16.32 99.36
N GLU A 280 13.43 15.95 100.10
CA GLU A 280 13.49 14.92 101.14
C GLU A 280 13.55 13.47 100.63
N GLU A 281 13.21 13.20 99.37
CA GLU A 281 13.40 11.85 98.79
C GLU A 281 14.75 11.66 98.09
N ARG A 282 15.55 12.72 97.91
CA ARG A 282 16.87 12.64 97.27
C ARG A 282 17.94 11.98 98.16
N LYS A 283 17.67 11.78 99.45
CA LYS A 283 18.61 11.18 100.42
C LYS A 283 18.36 9.72 100.79
N LYS A 284 17.24 9.10 100.39
CA LYS A 284 16.93 7.71 100.80
C LYS A 284 17.40 6.62 99.82
N LYS A 285 17.96 6.98 98.67
CA LYS A 285 18.49 6.01 97.69
C LYS A 285 20.02 5.85 97.70
N ASP A 286 20.76 6.75 98.33
CA ASP A 286 22.24 6.66 98.37
C ASP A 286 22.77 5.83 99.57
N GLU A 287 21.89 5.24 100.38
CA GLU A 287 22.28 4.49 101.60
C GLU A 287 21.83 3.00 101.60
N LYS A 288 21.58 2.42 100.42
CA LYS A 288 21.50 0.97 100.23
C LYS A 288 22.23 0.54 98.96
N PHE A 289 23.55 0.62 98.99
CA PHE A 289 24.45 -0.37 98.42
C PHE A 289 25.74 -0.40 99.24
#